data_AF-A0A845AW92-F1
#
_entry.id   AF-A0A845AW92-F1
#
_cell.length_a   1.000
_cell.length_b   1.000
_cell.length_c   1.000
_cell.angle_alpha   90.00
_cell.angle_beta   90.00
_cell.angle_gamma   90.00
#
_symmetry.space_group_name_H-M   'P 1'
#
loop_
_entity.id
_entity.type
_entity.pdbx_description
1 polymer ?
#
loop_
_entity_poly.entity_id
_entity_poly.type
_entity_poly.pdbx_seq_one_letter_code
_entity_poly.pdbx_strand_id
1 'polypeptide(L)'
;MESAANTNGRGPMFWMGMMLASYGVIIALVMTGAIEGPAVTILMLAPLVLTAPMIWAANRQLNAAQDGCLGRGVAQKRYVKRVAVFSSLYLVSFGIFIFATKAADLGPWLRPFLAVLPGLAIIGIIWAVGRLIAEEDDEFLRMLVIRQSLVATGIALSAASIWGFLETADIVFHLDAYWWVVVWFFGLGIGAAANRIEYGTWGAV
;
A
#
# COMPACT_ATOMS: atom_id res chain seq x y z
N MET A 1 31.38 -7.80 29.74
CA MET A 1 30.04 -8.28 30.12
C MET A 1 29.37 -7.10 30.78
N GLU A 2 28.42 -6.38 30.21
CA GLU A 2 27.29 -6.76 29.35
C GLU A 2 26.78 -5.44 28.75
N SER A 3 26.58 -5.37 27.43
CA SER A 3 25.82 -4.30 26.81
C SER A 3 24.65 -4.96 26.08
N ALA A 4 23.64 -5.35 26.85
CA ALA A 4 22.35 -5.72 26.32
C ALA A 4 21.69 -4.43 25.81
N ALA A 5 21.91 -4.12 24.54
CA ALA A 5 21.17 -3.08 23.83
C ALA A 5 19.68 -3.46 23.87
N ASN A 6 18.97 -2.87 24.82
CA ASN A 6 17.55 -3.05 25.02
C ASN A 6 16.82 -2.45 23.81
N THR A 7 16.58 -3.25 22.77
CA THR A 7 15.80 -2.83 21.62
C THR A 7 14.31 -2.92 21.98
N ASN A 8 13.87 -2.00 22.84
CA ASN A 8 12.47 -1.81 23.23
C ASN A 8 11.62 -1.29 22.05
N GLY A 9 11.49 -2.10 20.99
CA GLY A 9 10.60 -1.87 19.87
C GLY A 9 9.65 -3.05 19.73
N ARG A 10 8.34 -2.81 19.85
CA ARG A 10 7.33 -3.84 19.60
C ARG A 10 7.37 -4.26 18.12
N GLY A 11 7.35 -5.56 17.85
CA GLY A 11 7.41 -6.11 16.49
C GLY A 11 6.17 -5.79 15.63
N PRO A 12 6.24 -5.93 14.30
CA PRO A 12 5.12 -5.69 13.39
C PRO A 12 3.96 -6.65 13.66
N MET A 13 4.21 -7.90 14.08
CA MET A 13 3.15 -8.84 14.46
C MET A 13 2.34 -8.36 15.68
N PHE A 14 2.97 -7.64 16.60
CA PHE A 14 2.25 -7.03 17.73
C PHE A 14 1.29 -5.93 17.23
N TRP A 15 1.77 -5.06 16.33
CA TRP A 15 0.95 -3.99 15.76
C TRP A 15 -0.16 -4.53 14.85
N MET A 16 0.12 -5.58 14.08
CA MET A 16 -0.87 -6.32 13.29
C MET A 16 -1.94 -6.93 14.19
N GLY A 17 -1.55 -7.53 15.32
CA GLY A 17 -2.48 -8.04 16.33
C GLY A 17 -3.39 -6.94 16.89
N MET A 18 -2.84 -5.77 17.21
CA MET A 18 -3.66 -4.63 17.67
C MET A 18 -4.59 -4.08 16.58
N MET A 19 -4.15 -4.02 15.33
CA MET A 19 -4.96 -3.59 14.20
C MET A 19 -6.13 -4.56 13.94
N LEU A 20 -5.86 -5.88 13.94
CA LEU A 20 -6.91 -6.89 13.77
C LEU A 20 -7.90 -6.88 14.94
N ALA A 21 -7.39 -6.73 16.17
CA ALA A 21 -8.24 -6.59 17.35
C ALA A 21 -9.13 -5.34 17.28
N SER A 22 -8.61 -4.20 16.82
CA SER A 22 -9.41 -2.98 16.68
C SER A 22 -10.48 -3.12 15.59
N TYR A 23 -10.16 -3.72 14.44
CA TYR A 23 -11.17 -4.06 13.43
C TYR A 23 -12.23 -5.02 13.97
N GLY A 24 -11.85 -6.06 14.70
CA GLY A 24 -12.77 -7.02 15.29
C GLY A 24 -13.75 -6.39 16.29
N VAL A 25 -13.25 -5.49 17.14
CA VAL A 25 -14.09 -4.76 18.11
C VAL A 25 -15.08 -3.83 17.39
N ILE A 26 -14.63 -3.11 16.36
CA ILE A 26 -15.50 -2.22 15.58
C ILE A 26 -16.61 -3.02 14.86
N ILE A 27 -16.26 -4.14 14.24
CA ILE A 27 -17.24 -5.01 13.57
C ILE A 27 -18.26 -5.55 14.56
N ALA A 28 -17.83 -6.04 15.73
CA ALA A 28 -18.73 -6.53 16.77
C ALA A 28 -19.70 -5.44 17.30
N LEU A 29 -19.21 -4.22 17.46
CA LEU A 29 -20.02 -3.06 17.89
C LEU A 29 -21.04 -2.62 16.83
N VAL A 30 -20.72 -2.78 15.55
CA VAL A 30 -21.67 -2.55 14.46
C VAL A 30 -22.72 -3.66 14.40
N MET A 31 -22.33 -4.92 14.53
CA MET A 31 -23.29 -6.04 14.49
C MET A 31 -24.28 -6.06 15.66
N THR A 32 -23.90 -5.45 16.79
CA THR A 32 -24.76 -5.33 17.98
C THR A 32 -25.68 -4.11 17.93
N GLY A 33 -25.59 -3.26 16.90
CA GLY A 33 -26.33 -2.00 16.82
C GLY A 33 -25.91 -0.97 17.89
N ALA A 34 -24.81 -1.23 18.60
CA ALA A 34 -24.35 -0.36 19.68
C ALA A 34 -23.78 0.98 19.15
N ILE A 35 -23.38 1.01 17.88
CA ILE A 35 -22.77 2.18 17.24
C ILE A 35 -23.38 2.37 15.85
N GLU A 36 -24.03 3.52 15.66
CA GLU A 36 -24.67 3.90 14.41
C GLU A 36 -24.17 5.26 13.92
N GLY A 37 -24.31 5.52 12.61
CA GLY A 37 -24.03 6.83 12.02
C GLY A 37 -22.54 7.24 12.02
N PRO A 38 -22.21 8.53 12.26
CA PRO A 38 -20.86 9.07 12.10
C PRO A 38 -19.83 8.48 13.08
N ALA A 39 -20.27 7.91 14.21
CA ALA A 39 -19.39 7.29 15.20
C ALA A 39 -18.60 6.09 14.65
N VAL A 40 -19.22 5.27 13.78
CA VAL A 40 -18.54 4.15 13.11
C VAL A 40 -17.40 4.66 12.21
N THR A 41 -17.62 5.79 11.55
CA THR A 41 -16.62 6.37 10.63
C THR A 41 -15.39 6.91 11.37
N ILE A 42 -15.58 7.47 12.55
CA ILE A 42 -14.49 7.91 13.43
C ILE A 42 -13.71 6.70 13.94
N LEU A 43 -14.40 5.62 14.32
CA LEU A 43 -13.78 4.40 14.81
C LEU A 43 -12.97 3.67 13.73
N MET A 44 -13.40 3.68 12.47
CA MET A 44 -12.64 3.10 11.36
C MET A 44 -11.31 3.81 11.06
N LEU A 45 -11.10 5.04 11.57
CA LEU A 45 -9.79 5.70 11.50
C LEU A 45 -8.78 5.07 12.47
N ALA A 46 -9.22 4.47 13.58
CA ALA A 46 -8.31 3.91 14.58
C ALA A 46 -7.44 2.74 14.05
N PRO A 47 -7.97 1.74 13.33
CA PRO A 47 -7.15 0.75 12.65
C PRO A 47 -6.25 1.35 11.56
N LEU A 48 -6.74 2.38 10.87
CA LEU A 48 -6.06 3.11 9.80
C LEU A 48 -4.86 3.93 10.32
N VAL A 49 -4.92 4.40 11.57
CA VAL A 49 -3.80 5.04 12.27
C VAL A 49 -2.80 4.01 12.77
N LEU A 50 -3.25 2.81 13.16
CA LEU A 50 -2.40 1.72 13.65
C LEU A 50 -1.58 1.02 12.55
N THR A 51 -1.94 1.17 11.28
CA THR A 51 -1.14 0.66 10.16
C THR A 51 0.14 1.44 9.94
N ALA A 52 0.17 2.74 10.22
CA ALA A 52 1.39 3.55 10.13
C ALA A 52 2.51 3.05 11.06
N PRO A 53 2.33 2.89 12.39
CA PRO A 53 3.36 2.33 13.25
C PRO A 53 3.67 0.85 12.94
N MET A 54 2.72 0.08 12.40
CA MET A 54 2.98 -1.28 11.91
C MET A 54 3.95 -1.27 10.73
N ILE A 55 3.69 -0.46 9.70
CA ILE A 55 4.56 -0.31 8.53
C ILE A 55 5.95 0.16 8.96
N TRP A 56 6.02 1.10 9.92
CA TRP A 56 7.28 1.61 10.45
C TRP A 56 8.04 0.55 11.28
N ALA A 57 7.34 -0.26 12.08
CA ALA A 57 7.92 -1.37 12.84
C ALA A 57 8.39 -2.51 11.94
N ALA A 58 7.64 -2.84 10.89
CA ALA A 58 8.01 -3.81 9.87
C ALA A 58 9.30 -3.36 9.16
N ASN A 59 9.37 -2.09 8.75
CA ASN A 59 10.58 -1.53 8.15
C ASN A 59 11.78 -1.53 9.09
N ARG A 60 11.57 -1.24 10.38
CA ARG A 60 12.65 -1.31 11.38
C ARG A 60 13.21 -2.73 11.50
N GLN A 61 12.35 -3.75 11.51
CA GLN A 61 12.79 -5.15 11.55
C GLN A 61 13.46 -5.59 10.25
N LEU A 62 12.91 -5.19 9.09
CA LEU A 62 13.54 -5.45 7.79
C LEU A 62 14.93 -4.81 7.70
N ASN A 63 15.12 -3.62 8.28
CA ASN A 63 16.42 -2.97 8.37
C ASN A 63 17.39 -3.70 9.33
N ALA A 64 16.89 -4.34 10.39
CA ALA A 64 17.71 -5.02 11.40
C ALA A 64 18.07 -6.48 11.03
N ALA A 65 17.19 -7.19 10.31
CA ALA A 65 17.44 -8.56 9.85
C ALA A 65 18.53 -8.66 8.77
N GLN A 66 19.01 -7.52 8.28
CA GLN A 66 19.78 -7.39 7.05
C GLN A 66 21.26 -7.05 7.29
N ASP A 67 21.68 -6.78 8.53
CA ASP A 67 23.08 -6.52 8.91
C ASP A 67 23.97 -7.79 8.88
N GLY A 68 23.48 -8.89 8.29
CA GLY A 68 24.27 -10.10 7.97
C GLY A 68 24.68 -10.14 6.49
N CYS A 69 25.69 -10.96 6.14
CA CYS A 69 26.30 -11.08 4.81
C CYS A 69 25.37 -11.46 3.62
N LEU A 70 24.06 -11.60 3.84
CA LEU A 70 23.03 -11.97 2.84
C LEU A 70 21.90 -10.91 2.75
N GLY A 71 22.20 -9.65 3.07
CA GLY A 71 21.21 -8.60 3.07
C GLY A 71 20.78 -8.12 1.67
N ARG A 72 19.50 -7.75 1.49
CA ARG A 72 18.99 -7.11 0.25
C ARG A 72 19.86 -5.89 -0.16
N GLY A 73 19.83 -5.54 -1.44
CA GLY A 73 20.55 -4.38 -1.96
C GLY A 73 20.17 -3.05 -1.30
N VAL A 74 21.09 -2.06 -1.35
CA VAL A 74 20.85 -0.70 -0.84
C VAL A 74 19.68 -0.01 -1.54
N ALA A 75 19.48 -0.31 -2.83
CA ALA A 75 18.35 0.16 -3.63
C ALA A 75 17.01 -0.28 -3.02
N GLN A 76 16.91 -1.57 -2.66
CA GLN A 76 15.70 -2.15 -2.08
C GLN A 76 15.34 -1.54 -0.71
N LYS A 77 16.34 -1.15 0.08
CA LYS A 77 16.12 -0.41 1.34
C LYS A 77 15.46 0.95 1.10
N ARG A 78 15.93 1.68 0.09
CA ARG A 78 15.36 2.98 -0.28
C ARG A 78 13.96 2.83 -0.84
N TYR A 79 13.73 1.80 -1.64
CA TYR A 79 12.39 1.45 -2.17
C TYR A 79 11.38 1.22 -1.05
N VAL A 80 11.65 0.26 -0.15
CA VAL A 80 10.74 -0.07 0.96
C VAL A 80 10.44 1.16 1.82
N LYS A 81 11.45 1.98 2.11
CA LYS A 81 11.26 3.25 2.84
C LYS A 81 10.34 4.22 2.09
N ARG A 82 10.52 4.40 0.78
CA ARG A 82 9.68 5.28 -0.05
C ARG A 82 8.24 4.77 -0.09
N VAL A 83 8.04 3.48 -0.36
CA VAL A 83 6.71 2.85 -0.38
C VAL A 83 6.02 3.07 0.95
N ALA A 84 6.68 2.81 2.07
CA ALA A 84 6.11 3.01 3.39
C ALA A 84 5.70 4.46 3.70
N VAL A 85 6.52 5.43 3.31
CA VAL A 85 6.20 6.85 3.45
C VAL A 85 4.95 7.19 2.63
N PHE A 86 4.91 6.79 1.37
CA PHE A 86 3.77 7.08 0.49
C PHE A 86 2.50 6.31 0.87
N SER A 87 2.59 5.06 1.32
CA SER A 87 1.46 4.32 1.87
C SER A 87 0.91 5.01 3.12
N SER A 88 1.78 5.51 4.01
CA SER A 88 1.34 6.28 5.18
C SER A 88 0.63 7.57 4.76
N LEU A 89 1.17 8.29 3.77
CA LEU A 89 0.54 9.50 3.22
C LEU A 89 -0.80 9.20 2.56
N TYR A 90 -0.93 8.09 1.83
CA TYR A 90 -2.19 7.65 1.21
C TYR A 90 -3.25 7.44 2.29
N LEU A 91 -2.93 6.66 3.33
CA LEU A 91 -3.85 6.33 4.41
C LEU A 91 -4.31 7.57 5.17
N VAL A 92 -3.39 8.46 5.51
CA VAL A 92 -3.70 9.72 6.22
C VAL A 92 -4.55 10.65 5.34
N SER A 93 -4.15 10.88 4.09
CA SER A 93 -4.89 11.76 3.18
C SER A 93 -6.28 11.22 2.86
N PHE A 94 -6.41 9.91 2.64
CA PHE A 94 -7.70 9.27 2.40
C PHE A 94 -8.61 9.35 3.63
N GLY A 95 -8.06 9.08 4.82
CA GLY A 95 -8.79 9.23 6.09
C GLY A 95 -9.28 10.66 6.31
N ILE A 96 -8.42 11.67 6.09
CA ILE A 96 -8.79 13.09 6.17
C ILE A 96 -9.88 13.43 5.16
N PHE A 97 -9.76 12.97 3.90
CA PHE A 97 -10.74 13.24 2.87
C PHE A 97 -12.13 12.69 3.23
N ILE A 98 -12.21 11.43 3.65
CA ILE A 98 -13.47 10.80 4.08
C ILE A 98 -14.06 11.49 5.30
N PHE A 99 -13.23 11.87 6.27
CA PHE A 99 -13.70 12.57 7.46
C PHE A 99 -14.22 13.97 7.14
N ALA A 100 -13.44 14.75 6.39
CA ALA A 100 -13.75 16.13 6.05
C ALA A 100 -15.02 16.23 5.19
N THR A 101 -15.22 15.32 4.24
CA THR A 101 -16.42 15.27 3.39
C THR A 101 -17.69 14.85 4.13
N LYS A 102 -17.57 14.12 5.25
CA LYS A 102 -18.71 13.73 6.09
C LYS A 102 -19.04 14.74 7.18
N ALA A 103 -18.03 15.44 7.71
CA ALA A 103 -18.20 16.36 8.83
C ALA A 103 -18.75 17.73 8.44
N ALA A 104 -18.43 18.21 7.24
CA ALA A 104 -18.85 19.53 6.77
C ALA A 104 -19.02 19.55 5.25
N ASP A 105 -19.86 20.47 4.76
CA ASP A 105 -19.90 20.76 3.34
C ASP A 105 -18.63 21.54 2.96
N LEU A 106 -17.71 20.85 2.27
CA LEU A 106 -16.42 21.40 1.92
C LEU A 106 -16.59 22.44 0.81
N GLY A 107 -16.02 23.63 1.01
CA GLY A 107 -16.03 24.68 0.00
C GLY A 107 -15.45 24.23 -1.35
N PRO A 108 -15.83 24.90 -2.46
CA PRO A 108 -15.55 24.47 -3.83
C PRO A 108 -14.05 24.28 -4.15
N TRP A 109 -13.15 24.94 -3.41
CA TRP A 109 -11.70 24.78 -3.56
C TRP A 109 -11.09 23.72 -2.66
N LEU A 110 -11.60 23.56 -1.44
CA LEU A 110 -11.03 22.65 -0.46
C LEU A 110 -11.35 21.18 -0.80
N ARG A 111 -12.55 20.92 -1.32
CA ARG A 111 -13.00 19.59 -1.71
C ARG A 111 -12.10 18.93 -2.79
N PRO A 112 -11.86 19.56 -3.96
CA PRO A 112 -10.97 18.96 -4.97
C PRO A 112 -9.53 18.88 -4.48
N PHE A 113 -9.05 19.85 -3.70
CA PHE A 113 -7.69 19.82 -3.14
C PHE A 113 -7.46 18.57 -2.28
N LEU A 114 -8.38 18.28 -1.35
CA LEU A 114 -8.30 17.08 -0.51
C LEU A 114 -8.48 15.79 -1.31
N ALA A 115 -9.32 15.78 -2.34
CA ALA A 115 -9.55 14.61 -3.19
C ALA A 115 -8.31 14.17 -3.99
N VAL A 116 -7.40 15.11 -4.31
CA VAL A 116 -6.18 14.83 -5.08
C VAL A 116 -5.07 14.19 -4.22
N LEU A 117 -5.03 14.47 -2.92
CA LEU A 117 -3.95 14.02 -2.02
C LEU A 117 -3.73 12.50 -2.01
N PRO A 118 -4.77 11.64 -1.91
CA PRO A 118 -4.57 10.19 -1.99
C PRO A 118 -4.01 9.73 -3.33
N GLY A 119 -4.43 10.38 -4.42
CA GLY A 119 -3.89 10.13 -5.76
C GLY A 119 -2.41 10.46 -5.87
N LEU A 120 -1.97 11.59 -5.29
CA LEU A 120 -0.54 11.96 -5.25
C LEU A 120 0.29 10.96 -4.45
N ALA A 121 -0.25 10.42 -3.35
CA ALA A 121 0.43 9.39 -2.59
C ALA A 121 0.63 8.10 -3.42
N ILE A 122 -0.38 7.68 -4.18
CA ILE A 122 -0.28 6.54 -5.10
C ILE A 122 0.78 6.80 -6.19
N ILE A 123 0.78 7.99 -6.78
CA ILE A 123 1.81 8.39 -7.77
C ILE A 123 3.21 8.25 -7.16
N GLY A 124 3.38 8.61 -5.88
CA GLY A 124 4.63 8.43 -5.15
C GLY A 124 5.05 6.95 -5.00
N ILE A 125 4.11 6.02 -4.85
CA ILE A 125 4.41 4.58 -4.81
C ILE A 125 4.87 4.08 -6.18
N ILE A 126 4.19 4.49 -7.26
CA ILE A 126 4.59 4.13 -8.64
C ILE A 126 5.98 4.71 -8.95
N TRP A 127 6.23 5.97 -8.56
CA TRP A 127 7.54 6.60 -8.67
C TRP A 127 8.62 5.84 -7.89
N ALA A 128 8.29 5.30 -6.70
CA ALA A 128 9.22 4.50 -5.92
C ALA A 128 9.66 3.23 -6.66
N VAL A 129 8.75 2.56 -7.39
CA VAL A 129 9.07 1.40 -8.25
C VAL A 129 10.00 1.82 -9.41
N GLY A 130 9.70 2.91 -10.10
CA GLY A 130 10.59 3.44 -11.14
C GLY A 130 11.98 3.80 -10.60
N ARG A 131 12.03 4.35 -9.38
CA ARG A 131 13.28 4.69 -8.70
C ARG A 131 14.05 3.46 -8.24
N LEU A 132 13.39 2.36 -7.90
CA LEU A 132 14.02 1.06 -7.64
C LEU A 132 14.77 0.59 -8.89
N ILE A 133 14.11 0.58 -10.05
CA ILE A 133 14.72 0.18 -11.33
C ILE A 133 15.98 1.02 -11.64
N ALA A 134 15.91 2.33 -11.40
CA ALA A 134 17.03 3.24 -11.68
C ALA A 134 18.19 3.15 -10.66
N GLU A 135 17.95 2.62 -9.46
CA GLU A 135 18.95 2.52 -8.40
C GLU A 135 19.51 1.11 -8.22
N GLU A 136 18.89 0.09 -8.82
CA GLU A 136 19.30 -1.30 -8.68
C GLU A 136 20.59 -1.56 -9.46
N ASP A 137 21.70 -1.82 -8.78
CA ASP A 137 23.01 -2.02 -9.41
C ASP A 137 23.12 -3.37 -10.14
N ASP A 138 22.34 -4.36 -9.71
CA ASP A 138 22.29 -5.70 -10.32
C ASP A 138 21.37 -5.69 -11.56
N GLU A 139 21.97 -5.88 -12.75
CA GLU A 139 21.25 -5.88 -14.02
C GLU A 139 20.19 -7.00 -14.12
N PHE A 140 20.43 -8.15 -13.49
CA PHE A 140 19.47 -9.24 -13.48
C PHE A 140 18.25 -8.87 -12.63
N LEU A 141 18.45 -8.35 -11.41
CA LEU A 141 17.33 -7.88 -10.59
C LEU A 141 16.56 -6.73 -11.25
N ARG A 142 17.28 -5.80 -11.88
CA ARG A 142 16.68 -4.71 -12.65
C ARG A 142 15.80 -5.24 -13.79
N MET A 143 16.29 -6.22 -14.55
CA MET A 143 15.51 -6.87 -15.61
C MET A 143 14.24 -7.54 -15.06
N LEU A 144 14.33 -8.22 -13.91
CA LEU A 144 13.19 -8.89 -13.29
C LEU A 144 12.10 -7.88 -12.89
N VAL A 145 12.48 -6.75 -12.26
CA VAL A 145 11.55 -5.69 -11.84
C VAL A 145 10.91 -4.99 -13.04
N ILE A 146 11.67 -4.75 -14.11
CA ILE A 146 11.14 -4.20 -15.37
C ILE A 146 10.09 -5.16 -15.94
N ARG A 147 10.41 -6.45 -16.05
CA ARG A 147 9.49 -7.46 -16.59
C ARG A 147 8.20 -7.55 -15.78
N GLN A 148 8.29 -7.56 -14.45
CA GLN A 148 7.14 -7.55 -13.54
C GLN A 148 6.26 -6.32 -13.76
N SER A 149 6.87 -5.15 -13.87
CA SER A 149 6.18 -3.89 -14.08
C SER A 149 5.48 -3.85 -15.44
N LEU A 150 6.09 -4.42 -16.48
CA LEU A 150 5.48 -4.55 -17.81
C LEU A 150 4.30 -5.51 -17.81
N VAL A 151 4.42 -6.67 -17.17
CA VAL A 151 3.30 -7.64 -17.00
C VAL A 151 2.15 -6.97 -16.26
N ALA A 152 2.43 -6.31 -15.14
CA ALA A 152 1.44 -5.57 -14.35
C ALA A 152 0.72 -4.50 -15.17
N THR A 153 1.49 -3.72 -15.95
CA THR A 153 0.95 -2.66 -16.80
C THR A 153 0.08 -3.23 -17.93
N GLY A 154 0.52 -4.32 -18.56
CA GLY A 154 -0.27 -5.02 -19.59
C GLY A 154 -1.61 -5.52 -19.05
N ILE A 155 -1.60 -6.15 -17.87
CA ILE A 155 -2.82 -6.63 -17.20
C ILE A 155 -3.74 -5.45 -16.86
N ALA A 156 -3.21 -4.41 -16.21
CA ALA A 156 -4.01 -3.26 -15.80
C ALA A 156 -4.64 -2.53 -17.00
N LEU A 157 -3.87 -2.25 -18.05
CA LEU A 157 -4.37 -1.51 -19.23
C LEU A 157 -5.35 -2.33 -20.08
N SER A 158 -5.09 -3.62 -20.27
CA SER A 158 -6.03 -4.50 -20.99
C SER A 158 -7.33 -4.68 -20.24
N ALA A 159 -7.27 -4.95 -18.93
CA ALA A 159 -8.45 -5.07 -18.09
C ALA A 159 -9.24 -3.74 -18.02
N ALA A 160 -8.54 -2.61 -17.90
CA ALA A 160 -9.15 -1.28 -17.91
C ALA A 160 -9.90 -0.99 -19.21
N SER A 161 -9.27 -1.33 -20.33
CA SER A 161 -9.87 -1.11 -21.65
C SER A 161 -11.13 -1.97 -21.82
N ILE A 162 -11.04 -3.27 -21.51
CA ILE A 162 -12.18 -4.18 -21.62
C ILE A 162 -13.33 -3.72 -20.72
N TRP A 163 -13.04 -3.43 -19.45
CA TRP A 163 -14.08 -2.99 -18.51
C TRP A 163 -14.70 -1.65 -18.91
N GLY A 164 -13.90 -0.68 -19.35
CA GLY A 164 -14.40 0.61 -19.80
C GLY A 164 -15.35 0.50 -21.00
N PHE A 165 -15.08 -0.41 -21.94
CA PHE A 165 -16.02 -0.68 -23.04
C PHE A 165 -17.27 -1.40 -22.57
N LEU A 166 -17.15 -2.37 -21.66
CA LEU A 166 -18.31 -3.05 -21.06
C LEU A 166 -19.20 -2.07 -20.28
N GLU A 167 -18.60 -1.10 -19.59
CA GLU A 167 -19.30 -0.05 -18.86
C GLU A 167 -20.01 0.91 -19.81
N THR A 168 -19.34 1.32 -20.90
CA THR A 168 -19.94 2.15 -21.96
C THR A 168 -21.12 1.45 -22.65
N ALA A 169 -21.12 0.13 -22.69
CA ALA A 169 -22.19 -0.68 -23.24
C ALA A 169 -23.29 -1.03 -22.23
N ASP A 170 -23.25 -0.47 -21.02
CA ASP A 170 -24.18 -0.76 -19.91
C ASP A 170 -24.25 -2.25 -19.52
N ILE A 171 -23.19 -3.03 -19.76
CA ILE A 171 -23.12 -4.47 -19.44
C ILE A 171 -22.67 -4.70 -18.00
N VAL A 172 -21.80 -3.82 -17.48
CA VAL A 172 -21.22 -3.90 -16.12
C VAL A 172 -21.44 -2.61 -15.34
N PHE A 173 -21.23 -2.67 -14.03
CA PHE A 173 -21.36 -1.52 -13.15
C PHE A 173 -20.17 -0.54 -13.28
N HIS A 174 -20.41 0.73 -12.94
CA HIS A 174 -19.37 1.77 -12.88
C HIS A 174 -18.32 1.42 -11.83
N LEU A 175 -17.05 1.33 -12.26
CA LEU A 175 -15.93 1.01 -11.40
C LEU A 175 -15.01 2.22 -11.25
N ASP A 176 -14.84 2.70 -10.03
CA ASP A 176 -14.00 3.86 -9.77
C ASP A 176 -12.56 3.64 -10.26
N ALA A 177 -12.01 4.64 -10.94
CA ALA A 177 -10.72 4.52 -11.63
C ALA A 177 -9.54 4.11 -10.74
N TYR A 178 -9.58 4.38 -9.43
CA TYR A 178 -8.50 4.01 -8.50
C TYR A 178 -8.34 2.49 -8.34
N TRP A 179 -9.35 1.68 -8.67
CA TRP A 179 -9.27 0.22 -8.64
C TRP A 179 -8.27 -0.35 -9.65
N TRP A 180 -8.02 0.34 -10.77
CA TRP A 180 -7.01 -0.09 -11.75
C TRP A 180 -5.60 -0.14 -11.17
N VAL A 181 -5.31 0.67 -10.16
CA VAL A 181 -4.04 0.62 -9.42
C VAL A 181 -3.95 -0.67 -8.60
N VAL A 182 -5.05 -1.12 -8.00
CA VAL A 182 -5.10 -2.40 -7.26
C VAL A 182 -4.87 -3.57 -8.22
N VAL A 183 -5.51 -3.54 -9.39
CA VAL A 183 -5.28 -4.53 -10.47
C VAL A 183 -3.82 -4.52 -10.91
N TRP A 184 -3.19 -3.35 -11.00
CA TRP A 184 -1.76 -3.22 -11.32
C TRP A 184 -0.87 -3.87 -10.25
N PHE A 185 -1.11 -3.62 -8.95
CA PHE A 185 -0.37 -4.28 -7.88
C PHE A 185 -0.56 -5.80 -7.88
N PHE A 186 -1.77 -6.27 -8.17
CA PHE A 186 -2.03 -7.70 -8.36
C PHE A 186 -1.21 -8.26 -9.55
N GLY A 187 -1.13 -7.50 -10.64
CA GLY A 187 -0.31 -7.81 -11.80
C GLY A 187 1.19 -7.90 -11.49
N LEU A 188 1.72 -7.13 -10.53
CA LEU A 188 3.12 -7.28 -10.08
C LEU A 188 3.34 -8.66 -9.44
N GLY A 189 2.38 -9.15 -8.65
CA GLY A 189 2.41 -10.49 -8.07
C GLY A 189 2.39 -11.58 -9.14
N ILE A 190 1.57 -11.42 -10.18
CA ILE A 190 1.58 -12.32 -11.35
C ILE A 190 2.93 -12.27 -12.06
N GLY A 191 3.49 -11.08 -12.28
CA GLY A 191 4.82 -10.92 -12.85
C GLY A 191 5.91 -11.61 -12.01
N ALA A 192 5.80 -11.56 -10.67
CA ALA A 192 6.72 -12.24 -9.76
C ALA A 192 6.59 -13.76 -9.82
N ALA A 193 5.36 -14.28 -9.94
CA ALA A 193 5.14 -15.70 -10.19
C ALA A 193 5.72 -16.13 -11.54
N ALA A 194 5.55 -15.34 -12.60
CA ALA A 194 6.12 -15.61 -13.91
C ALA A 194 7.65 -15.62 -13.88
N ASN A 195 8.28 -14.70 -13.13
CA ASN A 195 9.72 -14.70 -12.91
C ASN A 195 10.18 -15.93 -12.11
N ARG A 196 9.40 -16.37 -11.12
CA ARG A 196 9.72 -17.56 -10.33
C ARG A 196 9.73 -18.82 -11.19
N ILE A 197 8.80 -18.93 -12.14
CA ILE A 197 8.70 -20.08 -13.05
C ILE A 197 9.87 -20.11 -14.04
N GLU A 198 10.24 -18.95 -14.60
CA GLU A 198 11.25 -18.89 -15.66
C GLU A 198 12.70 -18.82 -15.13
N TYR A 199 12.93 -18.04 -14.08
CA TYR A 199 14.26 -17.74 -13.56
C TYR A 199 14.50 -18.31 -12.16
N GLY A 200 13.55 -19.04 -11.59
CA GLY A 200 13.68 -19.64 -10.26
C GLY A 200 13.68 -18.63 -9.10
N THR A 201 13.43 -17.34 -9.34
CA THR A 201 13.42 -16.30 -8.29
C THR A 201 12.24 -15.34 -8.45
N TRP A 202 11.74 -14.81 -7.34
CA TRP A 202 10.54 -13.94 -7.32
C TRP A 202 10.81 -12.51 -7.79
N GLY A 203 12.07 -12.10 -8.02
CA GLY A 203 12.45 -10.71 -8.24
C GLY A 203 12.51 -9.88 -6.95
N ALA A 204 12.92 -8.62 -7.07
CA ALA A 204 13.21 -7.72 -5.94
C ALA A 204 12.02 -6.81 -5.55
N VAL A 205 10.77 -7.25 -5.71
CA VAL A 205 9.57 -6.46 -5.36
C VAL A 205 8.78 -7.10 -4.22
#